data_AF-A0A3L6R8T1-F1
#
_entry.id   AF-A0A3L6R8T1-F1
#
_cell.length_a   1.000
_cell.length_b   1.000
_cell.length_c   1.000
_cell.angle_alpha   90.00
_cell.angle_beta   90.00
_cell.angle_gamma   90.00
#
_symmetry.space_group_name_H-M   'P 1'
#
loop_
_entity.id
_entity.type
_entity.pdbx_description
1 polymer ?
#
loop_
_entity_poly.entity_id
_entity_poly.type
_entity_poly.pdbx_seq_one_letter_code
_entity_poly.pdbx_strand_id
1 'polypeptide(L)'
;MAMKRLASNANVRVLGNTNAERLPIFSFLIYPPVPSSLLDVPYEPGCRSPSSGDLKRKRLPLHGRFVTRLLNDLFGIQARGGCACAGPYGHTLLNIDNELSLRIRSMILKGYNGLKPGWTRLSFSYYLSKEKFRFILAAIEFIASYGHRFLPLYKFDWITVDWTFRKQAIKYQIMKEELDLTTGVDLLAENVQSKIADELEKKQGVDQKKFEGYLDNAKKIALSLPDISHQVAASVPKGVDRDLVLFHI
;
A
#
# COMPACT_ATOMS: atom_id res chain seq x y z
N MET A 1 -14.06 15.91 -4.39
CA MET A 1 -14.12 14.57 -5.05
C MET A 1 -13.19 13.54 -4.39
N ALA A 2 -11.86 13.68 -4.45
CA ALA A 2 -10.91 12.70 -3.87
C ALA A 2 -11.17 12.35 -2.40
N MET A 3 -11.38 13.35 -1.53
CA MET A 3 -11.64 13.11 -0.10
C MET A 3 -12.82 12.17 0.13
N LYS A 4 -13.97 12.43 -0.51
CA LYS A 4 -15.18 11.59 -0.38
C LYS A 4 -14.89 10.14 -0.80
N ARG A 5 -14.18 9.94 -1.92
CA ARG A 5 -13.85 8.62 -2.48
C ARG A 5 -12.84 7.84 -1.62
N LEU A 6 -11.77 8.49 -1.18
CA LEU A 6 -10.77 7.87 -0.30
C LEU A 6 -11.32 7.58 1.10
N ALA A 7 -12.12 8.50 1.67
CA ALA A 7 -12.73 8.31 3.00
C ALA A 7 -13.87 7.28 3.00
N SER A 8 -14.53 7.03 1.86
CA SER A 8 -15.52 5.95 1.74
C SER A 8 -14.90 4.54 1.66
N ASN A 9 -13.59 4.42 1.43
CA ASN A 9 -12.94 3.12 1.35
C ASN A 9 -12.56 2.62 2.77
N ALA A 10 -13.16 1.50 3.20
CA ALA A 10 -12.95 0.93 4.53
C ALA A 10 -11.50 0.52 4.84
N ASN A 11 -10.65 0.38 3.81
CA ASN A 11 -9.25 0.02 3.89
C ASN A 11 -8.30 1.22 3.79
N VAL A 12 -8.82 2.45 3.62
CA VAL A 12 -8.00 3.68 3.57
C VAL A 12 -8.36 4.60 4.73
N ARG A 13 -7.36 4.97 5.55
CA ARG A 13 -7.51 6.02 6.58
C ARG A 13 -6.76 7.26 6.13
N VAL A 14 -7.49 8.29 5.70
CA VAL A 14 -6.92 9.63 5.53
C VAL A 14 -6.57 10.18 6.92
N LEU A 15 -5.39 10.80 7.04
CA LEU A 15 -4.87 11.37 8.27
C LEU A 15 -4.99 12.90 8.27
N GLY A 16 -5.16 13.47 9.47
CA GLY A 16 -5.41 14.90 9.69
C GLY A 16 -6.90 15.22 9.69
N ASN A 17 -7.23 16.51 9.75
CA ASN A 17 -8.62 16.96 9.72
C ASN A 17 -9.23 16.71 8.31
N THR A 18 -10.31 15.94 8.27
CA THR A 18 -11.02 15.60 7.03
C THR A 18 -12.16 16.56 6.67
N ASN A 19 -12.52 17.45 7.59
CA ASN A 19 -13.67 18.34 7.50
C ASN A 19 -13.27 19.78 7.11
N ALA A 20 -12.03 20.18 7.43
CA ALA A 20 -11.47 21.47 7.03
C ALA A 20 -11.13 21.50 5.53
N GLU A 21 -11.20 22.68 4.92
CA GLU A 21 -10.62 22.94 3.61
C GLU A 21 -9.10 22.77 3.66
N ARG A 22 -8.51 22.20 2.61
CA ARG A 22 -7.08 21.88 2.57
C ARG A 22 -6.56 21.75 1.15
N LEU A 23 -5.28 22.08 1.00
CA LEU A 23 -4.48 21.80 -0.20
C LEU A 23 -4.58 20.31 -0.58
N PRO A 24 -4.40 19.98 -1.88
CA PRO A 24 -4.54 18.61 -2.40
C PRO A 24 -3.36 17.68 -2.05
N ILE A 25 -2.83 17.79 -0.83
CA ILE A 25 -1.76 16.98 -0.25
C ILE A 25 -2.38 16.01 0.75
N PHE A 26 -2.46 14.73 0.39
CA PHE A 26 -3.15 13.68 1.13
C PHE A 26 -2.14 12.86 1.93
N SER A 27 -2.34 12.77 3.24
CA SER A 27 -1.66 11.82 4.12
C SER A 27 -2.61 10.65 4.38
N PHE A 28 -2.18 9.40 4.21
CA PHE A 28 -3.04 8.24 4.42
C PHE A 28 -2.29 6.97 4.83
N LEU A 29 -3.04 6.07 5.45
CA LEU A 29 -2.67 4.68 5.71
C LEU A 29 -3.55 3.75 4.89
N ILE A 30 -3.00 2.61 4.49
CA ILE A 30 -3.72 1.51 3.84
C ILE A 30 -3.72 0.31 4.77
N TYR A 31 -4.86 -0.36 4.92
CA TYR A 31 -5.05 -1.56 5.73
C TYR A 31 -5.37 -2.76 4.82
N PRO A 32 -4.71 -3.92 4.97
CA PRO A 32 -5.09 -5.16 4.27
C PRO A 32 -6.58 -5.48 4.52
N PRO A 33 -7.37 -5.90 3.51
CA PRO A 33 -8.78 -6.25 3.68
C PRO A 33 -9.05 -7.18 4.85
N VAL A 34 -10.20 -7.05 5.50
CA VAL A 34 -10.64 -8.04 6.51
C VAL A 34 -11.25 -9.23 5.78
N PRO A 35 -10.74 -10.46 5.96
CA PRO A 35 -11.39 -11.66 5.47
C PRO A 35 -12.66 -11.93 6.30
N SER A 36 -13.72 -12.42 5.65
CA SER A 36 -15.04 -12.59 6.26
C SER A 36 -15.04 -13.44 7.53
N SER A 37 -14.11 -14.40 7.64
CA SER A 37 -13.92 -15.27 8.81
C SER A 37 -13.62 -14.54 10.12
N LEU A 38 -13.19 -13.27 10.09
CA LEU A 38 -13.00 -12.43 11.28
C LEU A 38 -14.23 -11.56 11.63
N LEU A 39 -15.29 -11.63 10.83
CA LEU A 39 -16.59 -11.02 11.15
C LEU A 39 -17.49 -11.98 11.94
N ASP A 40 -17.23 -13.30 11.85
CA ASP A 40 -18.08 -14.37 12.39
C ASP A 40 -17.61 -14.94 13.74
N VAL A 41 -16.85 -14.19 14.55
CA VAL A 41 -16.50 -14.64 15.91
C VAL A 41 -17.76 -14.67 16.77
N PRO A 42 -18.20 -15.82 17.32
CA PRO A 42 -19.42 -15.90 18.11
C PRO A 42 -19.34 -15.02 19.36
N TYR A 43 -20.47 -14.38 19.67
CA TYR A 43 -20.66 -13.58 20.86
C TYR A 43 -20.55 -14.45 22.13
N GLU A 44 -19.46 -14.31 22.89
CA GLU A 44 -19.42 -14.79 24.27
C GLU A 44 -20.11 -13.78 25.21
N PRO A 45 -21.18 -14.16 25.91
CA PRO A 45 -21.91 -13.27 26.80
C PRO A 45 -21.09 -12.97 28.07
N GLY A 46 -20.47 -11.79 28.13
CA GLY A 46 -19.76 -11.29 29.32
C GLY A 46 -18.69 -10.24 29.01
N CYS A 47 -18.08 -10.32 27.82
CA CYS A 47 -17.14 -9.30 27.36
C CYS A 47 -17.88 -8.15 26.67
N ARG A 48 -17.46 -6.89 26.92
CA ARG A 48 -17.96 -5.74 26.15
C ARG A 48 -17.67 -5.99 24.67
N SER A 49 -18.71 -5.97 23.83
CA SER A 49 -18.57 -6.07 22.38
C SER A 49 -17.54 -5.04 21.89
N PRO A 50 -16.48 -5.44 21.17
CA PRO A 50 -15.54 -4.50 20.59
C PRO A 50 -16.31 -3.51 19.71
N SER A 51 -16.16 -2.22 19.95
CA SER A 51 -16.78 -1.24 19.06
C SER A 51 -16.20 -1.39 17.65
N SER A 52 -16.90 -0.90 16.63
CA SER A 52 -16.35 -0.91 15.25
C SER A 52 -15.03 -0.11 15.13
N GLY A 53 -14.71 0.73 16.13
CA GLY A 53 -13.40 1.37 16.30
C GLY A 53 -12.32 0.46 16.90
N ASP A 54 -12.67 -0.51 17.75
CA ASP A 54 -11.72 -1.43 18.38
C ASP A 54 -11.22 -2.51 17.41
N LEU A 55 -12.06 -2.98 16.49
CA LEU A 55 -11.60 -3.88 15.43
C LEU A 55 -10.64 -3.17 14.45
N LYS A 56 -10.77 -1.85 14.29
CA LYS A 56 -9.79 -1.00 13.58
C LYS A 56 -8.49 -0.77 14.38
N ARG A 57 -8.48 -0.97 15.71
CA ARG A 57 -7.25 -0.88 16.53
C ARG A 57 -6.34 -2.11 16.37
N LYS A 58 -6.88 -3.28 16.00
CA LYS A 58 -6.12 -4.53 15.84
C LYS A 58 -5.58 -4.81 14.43
N ARG A 59 -6.00 -4.05 13.41
CA ARG A 59 -5.47 -4.17 12.04
C ARG A 59 -4.24 -3.30 11.86
N LEU A 60 -3.09 -3.91 11.58
CA LEU A 60 -1.88 -3.15 11.23
C LEU A 60 -1.98 -2.61 9.79
N PRO A 61 -1.68 -1.33 9.55
CA PRO A 61 -1.61 -0.79 8.19
C PRO A 61 -0.34 -1.26 7.47
N LEU A 62 -0.39 -1.35 6.13
CA LEU A 62 0.79 -1.54 5.30
C LEU A 62 1.83 -0.44 5.57
N HIS A 63 3.10 -0.81 5.64
CA HIS A 63 4.19 0.13 5.89
C HIS A 63 4.22 1.26 4.83
N GLY A 64 4.35 2.52 5.27
CA GLY A 64 4.21 3.69 4.38
C GLY A 64 5.19 3.73 3.20
N ARG A 65 6.41 3.20 3.36
CA ARG A 65 7.40 3.05 2.26
C ARG A 65 7.08 1.89 1.31
N PHE A 66 6.38 0.86 1.78
CA PHE A 66 5.92 -0.25 0.94
C PHE A 66 4.82 0.22 -0.01
N VAL A 67 3.84 0.95 0.50
CA VAL A 67 2.78 1.55 -0.32
C VAL A 67 3.35 2.46 -1.41
N THR A 68 4.34 3.31 -1.09
CA THR A 68 5.01 4.12 -2.12
C THR A 68 5.82 3.30 -3.12
N ARG A 69 6.40 2.17 -2.69
CA ARG A 69 7.13 1.24 -3.55
C ARG A 69 6.18 0.59 -4.55
N LEU A 70 5.00 0.12 -4.12
CA LEU A 70 3.97 -0.42 -5.01
C LEU A 70 3.40 0.62 -5.98
N LEU A 71 3.14 1.84 -5.51
CA LEU A 71 2.69 2.95 -6.38
C LEU A 71 3.70 3.23 -7.51
N ASN A 72 4.99 3.20 -7.20
CA ASN A 72 6.06 3.37 -8.19
C ASN A 72 6.17 2.16 -9.12
N ASP A 73 6.32 0.95 -8.58
CA ASP A 73 6.70 -0.25 -9.33
C ASP A 73 5.55 -0.80 -10.20
N LEU A 74 4.28 -0.61 -9.81
CA LEU A 74 3.11 -1.07 -10.57
C LEU A 74 2.52 -0.01 -11.49
N PHE A 75 2.60 1.28 -11.12
CA PHE A 75 1.84 2.35 -11.77
C PHE A 75 2.69 3.58 -12.17
N GLY A 76 3.99 3.61 -11.86
CA GLY A 76 4.85 4.77 -12.10
C GLY A 76 4.52 6.00 -11.26
N ILE A 77 3.71 5.85 -10.20
CA ILE A 77 3.24 6.96 -9.36
C ILE A 77 4.25 7.22 -8.25
N GLN A 78 4.96 8.35 -8.35
CA GLN A 78 5.88 8.79 -7.31
C GLN A 78 5.14 9.41 -6.13
N ALA A 79 5.37 8.88 -4.94
CA ALA A 79 4.79 9.33 -3.68
C ALA A 79 5.84 9.32 -2.56
N ARG A 80 5.58 10.02 -1.45
CA ARG A 80 6.51 10.11 -0.30
C ARG A 80 6.03 9.23 0.85
N GLY A 81 6.90 8.35 1.36
CA GLY A 81 6.55 7.36 2.38
C GLY A 81 7.57 7.31 3.51
N GLY A 82 7.08 7.11 4.74
CA GLY A 82 7.90 6.92 5.94
C GLY A 82 7.59 7.92 7.04
N CYS A 83 8.55 8.10 7.94
CA CYS A 83 8.40 8.94 9.13
C CYS A 83 8.20 10.42 8.78
N ALA A 84 7.24 11.06 9.46
CA ALA A 84 7.07 12.50 9.37
C ALA A 84 8.01 13.21 10.35
N CYS A 85 8.69 14.28 9.91
CA CYS A 85 9.51 15.16 10.75
C CYS A 85 8.67 16.06 11.69
N ALA A 86 7.66 15.48 12.35
CA ALA A 86 6.69 16.14 13.20
C ALA A 86 6.23 15.17 14.30
N GLY A 87 7.15 14.79 15.20
CA GLY A 87 6.98 13.72 16.19
C GLY A 87 5.65 13.77 16.96
N PRO A 88 5.34 14.86 17.70
CA PRO A 88 4.10 14.96 18.46
C PRO A 88 2.83 14.80 17.60
N TYR A 89 2.80 15.41 16.41
CA TYR A 89 1.67 15.29 15.50
C TYR A 89 1.55 13.86 14.92
N GLY A 90 2.68 13.21 14.62
CA GLY A 90 2.71 11.81 14.23
C GLY A 90 2.20 10.87 15.32
N HIS A 91 2.55 11.14 16.58
CA HIS A 91 2.02 10.40 17.73
C HIS A 91 0.50 10.55 17.84
N THR A 92 -0.02 11.79 17.76
CA THR A 92 -1.47 12.05 17.77
C THR A 92 -2.21 11.36 16.62
N LEU A 93 -1.66 11.41 15.40
CA LEU A 93 -2.29 10.79 14.22
C LEU A 93 -2.27 9.26 14.20
N LEU A 94 -1.37 8.65 14.99
CA LEU A 94 -1.16 7.20 15.03
C LEU A 94 -1.56 6.59 16.38
N ASN A 95 -2.09 7.38 17.31
CA ASN A 95 -2.45 7.00 18.68
C ASN A 95 -1.27 6.39 19.46
N ILE A 96 -0.09 7.00 19.36
CA ILE A 96 1.11 6.60 20.09
C ILE A 96 1.16 7.40 21.40
N ASP A 97 1.05 6.73 22.53
CA ASP A 97 1.23 7.34 23.85
C ASP A 97 2.72 7.57 24.18
N ASN A 98 2.98 8.20 25.34
CA ASN A 98 4.34 8.53 25.77
C ASN A 98 5.19 7.29 26.09
N GLU A 99 4.60 6.21 26.64
CA GLU A 99 5.34 4.99 26.98
C GLU A 99 5.78 4.25 25.72
N LEU A 100 4.83 4.02 24.81
CA LEU A 100 5.08 3.42 23.50
C LEU A 100 6.09 4.25 22.69
N SER A 101 5.99 5.58 22.74
CA SER A 101 6.96 6.49 22.10
C SER A 101 8.38 6.31 22.66
N LEU A 102 8.54 6.23 23.98
CA LEU A 102 9.84 6.01 24.63
C LEU A 102 10.42 4.63 24.29
N ARG A 103 9.58 3.58 24.25
CA ARG A 103 9.99 2.22 23.85
C ARG A 103 10.44 2.18 22.38
N ILE A 104 9.67 2.78 21.46
CA ILE A 104 10.05 2.93 20.05
C ILE A 104 11.37 3.72 19.91
N ARG A 105 11.52 4.84 20.63
CA ARG A 105 12.75 5.64 20.63
C ARG A 105 13.97 4.85 21.09
N SER A 106 13.85 4.06 22.15
CA SER A 106 14.93 3.18 22.65
C SER A 106 15.39 2.19 21.58
N MET A 107 14.46 1.60 20.83
CA MET A 107 14.79 0.65 19.76
C MET A 107 15.39 1.33 18.52
N ILE A 108 14.93 2.53 18.17
CA ILE A 108 15.53 3.34 17.09
C ILE A 108 17.00 3.68 17.43
N LEU A 109 17.30 4.02 18.69
CA LEU A 109 18.68 4.29 19.14
C LEU A 109 19.58 3.05 19.06
N LYS A 110 19.01 1.83 19.11
CA LYS A 110 19.72 0.56 18.87
C LYS A 110 19.87 0.22 17.36
N GLY A 111 19.50 1.14 16.46
CA GLY A 111 19.61 0.97 15.01
C GLY A 111 18.37 0.42 14.30
N TYR A 112 17.30 0.05 15.03
CA TYR A 112 16.05 -0.47 14.45
C TYR A 112 15.15 0.66 13.94
N ASN A 113 15.61 1.35 12.89
CA ASN A 113 14.88 2.43 12.24
C ASN A 113 13.53 1.96 11.65
N GLY A 114 13.37 0.66 11.38
CA GLY A 114 12.13 0.08 10.84
C GLY A 114 10.88 0.28 11.70
N LEU A 115 11.07 0.61 12.98
CA LEU A 115 10.00 0.92 13.93
C LEU A 115 9.53 2.40 13.86
N LYS A 116 10.15 3.23 13.02
CA LYS A 116 9.81 4.65 12.91
C LYS A 116 8.37 4.83 12.40
N PRO A 117 7.47 5.44 13.19
CA PRO A 117 6.07 5.63 12.80
C PRO A 117 5.95 6.56 11.60
N GLY A 118 5.19 6.15 10.59
CA GLY A 118 5.08 6.86 9.31
C GLY A 118 3.82 6.55 8.52
N TRP A 119 3.67 7.21 7.37
CA TRP A 119 2.53 7.05 6.48
C TRP A 119 2.89 7.39 5.03
N THR A 120 1.95 7.21 4.12
CA THR A 120 2.10 7.61 2.72
C THR A 120 1.52 8.99 2.48
N ARG A 121 2.22 9.81 1.69
CA ARG A 121 1.79 11.14 1.26
C ARG A 121 1.83 11.25 -0.27
N LEU A 122 0.75 11.78 -0.84
CA LEU A 122 0.63 12.08 -2.26
C LEU A 122 0.08 13.50 -2.44
N SER A 123 0.61 14.25 -3.41
CA SER A 123 0.15 15.60 -3.77
C SER A 123 -0.36 15.59 -5.20
N PHE A 124 -1.53 16.19 -5.45
CA PHE A 124 -2.02 16.42 -6.81
C PHE A 124 -1.67 17.84 -7.25
N SER A 125 -0.99 17.97 -8.40
CA SER A 125 -0.74 19.28 -9.02
C SER A 125 -2.02 19.89 -9.59
N TYR A 126 -2.11 21.22 -9.62
CA TYR A 126 -3.31 21.92 -10.10
C TYR A 126 -3.62 21.66 -11.58
N TYR A 127 -2.60 21.39 -12.39
CA TYR A 127 -2.68 21.10 -13.83
C TYR A 127 -2.87 19.59 -14.14
N LEU A 128 -3.20 18.77 -13.14
CA LEU A 128 -3.41 17.34 -13.34
C LEU A 128 -4.75 17.07 -14.06
N SER A 129 -4.71 16.31 -15.16
CA SER A 129 -5.92 15.95 -15.91
C SER A 129 -6.85 15.05 -15.09
N LYS A 130 -8.16 15.06 -15.42
CA LYS A 130 -9.18 14.29 -14.67
C LYS A 130 -8.94 12.77 -14.77
N GLU A 131 -8.36 12.32 -15.87
CA GLU A 131 -8.03 10.93 -16.20
C GLU A 131 -6.87 10.47 -15.32
N LYS A 132 -5.77 11.24 -15.29
CA LYS A 132 -4.61 10.98 -14.43
C LYS A 132 -4.97 11.02 -12.94
N PHE A 133 -5.83 11.97 -12.55
CA PHE A 133 -6.39 12.04 -11.20
C PHE A 133 -7.22 10.79 -10.84
N ARG A 134 -8.11 10.32 -11.74
CA ARG A 134 -8.89 9.08 -11.55
C ARG A 134 -7.97 7.85 -11.47
N PHE A 135 -6.95 7.76 -12.32
CA PHE A 135 -5.98 6.66 -12.31
C PHE A 135 -5.22 6.58 -10.98
N ILE A 136 -4.72 7.72 -10.46
CA ILE A 136 -4.04 7.74 -9.15
C ILE A 136 -4.96 7.28 -8.02
N LEU A 137 -6.24 7.67 -8.03
CA LEU A 137 -7.20 7.20 -7.03
C LEU A 137 -7.48 5.69 -7.17
N ALA A 138 -7.61 5.18 -8.41
CA ALA A 138 -7.78 3.76 -8.68
C ALA A 138 -6.56 2.94 -8.26
N ALA A 139 -5.34 3.45 -8.44
CA ALA A 139 -4.10 2.83 -7.97
C ALA A 139 -4.02 2.75 -6.43
N ILE A 140 -4.48 3.78 -5.72
CA ILE A 140 -4.58 3.74 -4.25
C ILE A 140 -5.63 2.70 -3.80
N GLU A 141 -6.79 2.65 -4.47
CA GLU A 141 -7.85 1.67 -4.19
C GLU A 141 -7.43 0.23 -4.52
N PHE A 142 -6.64 0.05 -5.58
CA PHE A 142 -6.01 -1.23 -5.92
C PHE A 142 -5.10 -1.70 -4.78
N ILE A 143 -4.17 -0.85 -4.31
CA ILE A 143 -3.27 -1.21 -3.21
C ILE A 143 -4.06 -1.45 -1.90
N ALA A 144 -5.18 -0.75 -1.70
CA ALA A 144 -6.08 -0.99 -0.57
C ALA A 144 -6.91 -2.28 -0.68
N SER A 145 -6.95 -2.91 -1.84
CA SER A 145 -7.65 -4.19 -2.08
C SER A 145 -6.70 -5.37 -2.18
N TYR A 146 -5.49 -5.16 -2.73
CA TYR A 146 -4.57 -6.23 -3.12
C TYR A 146 -3.12 -6.04 -2.65
N GLY A 147 -2.77 -4.87 -2.09
CA GLY A 147 -1.38 -4.50 -1.80
C GLY A 147 -0.66 -5.45 -0.84
N HIS A 148 -1.38 -6.07 0.09
CA HIS A 148 -0.82 -7.06 1.02
C HIS A 148 -0.27 -8.30 0.30
N ARG A 149 -0.92 -8.74 -0.79
CA ARG A 149 -0.50 -9.92 -1.57
C ARG A 149 0.89 -9.77 -2.19
N PHE A 150 1.38 -8.53 -2.35
CA PHE A 150 2.71 -8.27 -2.89
C PHE A 150 3.85 -8.38 -1.86
N LEU A 151 3.59 -8.38 -0.54
CA LEU A 151 4.66 -8.42 0.47
C LEU A 151 5.67 -9.58 0.28
N PRO A 152 5.28 -10.83 -0.10
CA PRO A 152 6.22 -11.92 -0.33
C PRO A 152 7.27 -11.63 -1.42
N LEU A 153 6.93 -10.77 -2.39
CA LEU A 153 7.83 -10.36 -3.47
C LEU A 153 8.87 -9.32 -3.03
N TYR A 154 8.76 -8.75 -1.83
CA TYR A 154 9.67 -7.73 -1.33
C TYR A 154 10.39 -8.18 -0.05
N LYS A 155 11.54 -7.59 0.21
CA LYS A 155 12.30 -7.73 1.44
C LYS A 155 12.39 -6.35 2.11
N PHE A 156 11.92 -6.29 3.35
CA PHE A 156 12.14 -5.15 4.23
C PHE A 156 13.52 -5.23 4.90
N ASP A 157 14.17 -4.09 5.02
CA ASP A 157 15.37 -3.90 5.82
C ASP A 157 15.04 -3.04 7.06
N TRP A 158 15.21 -3.62 8.24
CA TRP A 158 14.91 -3.01 9.54
C TRP A 158 15.86 -1.86 9.92
N ILE A 159 17.02 -1.74 9.26
CA ILE A 159 18.05 -0.73 9.55
C ILE A 159 17.91 0.46 8.58
N THR A 160 17.73 0.21 7.29
CA THR A 160 17.56 1.28 6.28
C THR A 160 16.10 1.72 6.11
N VAL A 161 15.14 0.91 6.56
CA VAL A 161 13.69 1.08 6.33
C VAL A 161 13.30 0.91 4.85
N ASP A 162 14.17 0.33 4.03
CA ASP A 162 13.93 0.16 2.61
C ASP A 162 13.22 -1.14 2.24
N TRP A 163 12.48 -1.05 1.14
CA TRP A 163 11.71 -2.12 0.54
C TRP A 163 12.36 -2.48 -0.79
N THR A 164 13.03 -3.63 -0.82
CA THR A 164 13.78 -4.12 -1.98
C THR A 164 13.02 -5.24 -2.66
N PHE A 165 12.94 -5.22 -3.99
CA PHE A 165 12.25 -6.26 -4.75
C PHE A 165 13.10 -7.54 -4.81
N ARG A 166 12.52 -8.69 -4.45
CA ARG A 166 13.19 -9.99 -4.51
C ARG A 166 13.23 -10.49 -5.94
N LYS A 167 14.28 -10.13 -6.71
CA LYS A 167 14.49 -10.63 -8.09
C LYS A 167 14.39 -12.15 -8.20
N GLN A 168 14.84 -12.89 -7.18
CA GLN A 168 14.72 -14.35 -7.11
C GLN A 168 13.25 -14.83 -7.10
N ALA A 169 12.34 -14.10 -6.45
CA ALA A 169 10.93 -14.47 -6.34
C ALA A 169 10.23 -14.42 -7.71
N ILE A 170 10.58 -13.44 -8.56
CA ILE A 170 10.17 -13.45 -9.97
C ILE A 170 10.71 -14.67 -10.68
N LYS A 171 11.98 -15.07 -10.49
CA LYS A 171 12.51 -16.26 -11.19
C LYS A 171 11.70 -17.52 -10.84
N TYR A 172 11.29 -17.70 -9.58
CA TYR A 172 10.40 -18.82 -9.21
C TYR A 172 8.96 -18.66 -9.70
N GLN A 173 8.40 -17.44 -9.71
CA GLN A 173 7.05 -17.19 -10.20
C GLN A 173 6.96 -17.39 -11.72
N ILE A 174 7.92 -16.84 -12.47
CA ILE A 174 8.07 -17.04 -13.92
C ILE A 174 8.36 -18.50 -14.23
N MET A 175 9.31 -19.17 -13.56
CA MET A 175 9.55 -20.61 -13.81
C MET A 175 8.32 -21.48 -13.49
N LYS A 176 7.45 -21.05 -12.57
CA LYS A 176 6.19 -21.75 -12.28
C LYS A 176 5.14 -21.48 -13.36
N GLU A 177 4.94 -20.22 -13.74
CA GLU A 177 4.01 -19.83 -14.81
C GLU A 177 4.48 -20.37 -16.18
N GLU A 178 5.79 -20.42 -16.46
CA GLU A 178 6.39 -21.07 -17.64
C GLU A 178 6.18 -22.59 -17.62
N LEU A 179 6.31 -23.26 -16.46
CA LEU A 179 5.99 -24.68 -16.34
C LEU A 179 4.50 -24.94 -16.63
N ASP A 180 3.61 -24.08 -16.14
CA ASP A 180 2.17 -24.12 -16.43
C ASP A 180 1.84 -23.70 -17.89
N LEU A 181 2.72 -22.96 -18.57
CA LEU A 181 2.58 -22.47 -19.96
C LEU A 181 3.26 -23.33 -21.01
N THR A 182 4.16 -24.26 -20.66
CA THR A 182 4.78 -25.21 -21.62
C THR A 182 3.79 -26.17 -22.29
N THR A 183 2.51 -26.11 -21.93
CA THR A 183 1.36 -26.72 -22.64
C THR A 183 0.70 -25.81 -23.71
N GLY A 184 1.21 -24.60 -23.98
CA GLY A 184 0.66 -23.66 -24.96
C GLY A 184 1.72 -22.84 -25.71
N VAL A 185 1.87 -23.08 -27.00
CA VAL A 185 2.94 -22.54 -27.88
C VAL A 185 2.56 -21.21 -28.55
N ASP A 186 3.54 -20.30 -28.64
CA ASP A 186 3.76 -19.13 -29.53
C ASP A 186 2.61 -18.16 -29.92
N LEU A 187 2.92 -16.85 -29.99
CA LEU A 187 3.19 -16.16 -31.28
C LEU A 187 3.37 -14.61 -31.19
N LEU A 188 4.40 -14.14 -31.93
CA LEU A 188 4.50 -12.88 -32.69
C LEU A 188 4.84 -11.52 -32.05
N ALA A 189 5.30 -10.62 -32.92
CA ALA A 189 6.25 -9.54 -32.64
C ALA A 189 5.92 -8.19 -33.31
N GLU A 190 6.64 -7.15 -32.85
CA GLU A 190 6.99 -5.86 -33.50
C GLU A 190 5.94 -4.78 -33.88
N ASN A 191 6.12 -3.61 -33.23
CA ASN A 191 6.26 -2.23 -33.75
C ASN A 191 5.42 -1.68 -34.93
N VAL A 192 5.06 -0.38 -34.83
CA VAL A 192 5.42 0.71 -35.81
C VAL A 192 4.97 2.11 -35.33
N GLN A 193 5.63 3.15 -35.85
CA GLN A 193 5.46 4.61 -35.59
C GLN A 193 4.68 5.32 -36.73
N SER A 194 4.16 6.55 -36.65
CA SER A 194 3.73 7.51 -35.60
C SER A 194 3.12 8.76 -36.30
N LYS A 195 2.49 9.73 -35.60
CA LYS A 195 2.35 11.15 -36.05
C LYS A 195 1.67 12.08 -35.00
N ILE A 196 2.02 13.38 -35.06
CA ILE A 196 2.10 14.26 -33.87
C ILE A 196 0.99 15.35 -33.75
N ALA A 197 0.10 15.53 -34.74
CA ALA A 197 -0.90 16.63 -34.73
C ALA A 197 -2.27 16.27 -34.12
N ASP A 198 -2.71 15.01 -34.17
CA ASP A 198 -3.95 14.52 -33.52
C ASP A 198 -3.82 14.38 -31.98
N GLU A 199 -2.69 14.82 -31.43
CA GLU A 199 -2.15 14.21 -30.22
C GLU A 199 -2.92 14.49 -28.94
N LEU A 200 -3.62 15.62 -28.79
CA LEU A 200 -4.22 15.95 -27.49
C LEU A 200 -5.49 15.14 -27.19
N GLU A 201 -6.32 14.86 -28.19
CA GLU A 201 -7.53 14.05 -28.03
C GLU A 201 -7.23 12.55 -28.18
N LYS A 202 -6.36 12.16 -29.13
CA LYS A 202 -5.89 10.76 -29.20
C LYS A 202 -5.06 10.38 -27.98
N LYS A 203 -4.22 11.25 -27.40
CA LYS A 203 -3.52 10.93 -26.13
C LYS A 203 -4.48 10.72 -24.97
N GLN A 204 -5.63 11.41 -24.89
CA GLN A 204 -6.58 11.12 -23.80
C GLN A 204 -7.14 9.69 -23.90
N GLY A 205 -7.54 9.26 -25.11
CA GLY A 205 -7.99 7.87 -25.33
C GLY A 205 -6.88 6.83 -25.18
N VAL A 206 -5.64 7.14 -25.57
CA VAL A 206 -4.48 6.26 -25.44
C VAL A 206 -3.98 6.18 -24.00
N ASP A 207 -3.84 7.29 -23.29
CA ASP A 207 -3.49 7.33 -21.86
C ASP A 207 -4.54 6.55 -21.04
N GLN A 208 -5.84 6.70 -21.34
CA GLN A 208 -6.87 5.96 -20.62
C GLN A 208 -6.78 4.45 -20.85
N LYS A 209 -6.68 3.96 -22.10
CA LYS A 209 -6.46 2.52 -22.37
C LYS A 209 -5.18 1.98 -21.72
N LYS A 210 -4.12 2.81 -21.67
CA LYS A 210 -2.85 2.47 -21.01
C LYS A 210 -3.00 2.35 -19.49
N PHE A 211 -3.75 3.26 -18.86
CA PHE A 211 -4.07 3.22 -17.43
C PHE A 211 -4.93 2.01 -17.04
N GLU A 212 -5.91 1.67 -17.87
CA GLU A 212 -6.72 0.45 -17.73
C GLU A 212 -5.83 -0.79 -17.82
N GLY A 213 -4.96 -0.88 -18.84
CA GLY A 213 -3.99 -1.97 -18.98
C GLY A 213 -3.03 -2.13 -17.79
N TYR A 214 -2.58 -1.03 -17.16
CA TYR A 214 -1.77 -1.12 -15.94
C TYR A 214 -2.56 -1.70 -14.75
N LEU A 215 -3.82 -1.29 -14.57
CA LEU A 215 -4.68 -1.81 -13.50
C LEU A 215 -5.00 -3.29 -13.71
N ASP A 216 -5.31 -3.70 -14.94
CA ASP A 216 -5.62 -5.09 -15.26
C ASP A 216 -4.41 -6.01 -15.10
N ASN A 217 -3.23 -5.60 -15.54
CA ASN A 217 -2.00 -6.38 -15.37
C ASN A 217 -1.60 -6.48 -13.89
N ALA A 218 -1.68 -5.38 -13.14
CA ALA A 218 -1.47 -5.40 -11.69
C ALA A 218 -2.47 -6.35 -10.99
N LYS A 219 -3.73 -6.39 -11.44
CA LYS A 219 -4.77 -7.28 -10.91
C LYS A 219 -4.52 -8.75 -11.24
N LYS A 220 -4.05 -9.08 -12.45
CA LYS A 220 -3.63 -10.45 -12.79
C LYS A 220 -2.52 -10.94 -11.85
N ILE A 221 -1.47 -10.13 -11.67
CA ILE A 221 -0.36 -10.45 -10.76
C ILE A 221 -0.85 -10.59 -9.31
N ALA A 222 -1.71 -9.67 -8.84
CA ALA A 222 -2.28 -9.76 -7.49
C ALA A 222 -3.10 -11.03 -7.25
N LEU A 223 -3.77 -11.55 -8.28
CA LEU A 223 -4.59 -12.75 -8.18
C LEU A 223 -3.78 -14.05 -8.29
N SER A 224 -2.61 -14.05 -8.96
CA SER A 224 -1.68 -15.20 -8.93
C SER A 224 -0.84 -15.28 -7.65
N LEU A 225 -0.86 -14.24 -6.82
CA LEU A 225 -0.20 -14.20 -5.52
C LEU A 225 -1.12 -14.68 -4.36
N PRO A 226 -0.57 -15.38 -3.35
CA PRO A 226 -1.33 -15.89 -2.22
C PRO A 226 -1.95 -14.77 -1.37
N ASP A 227 -3.14 -15.01 -0.82
CA ASP A 227 -3.74 -14.09 0.15
C ASP A 227 -3.12 -14.30 1.54
N ILE A 228 -2.14 -13.46 1.86
CA ILE A 228 -1.44 -13.48 3.14
C ILE A 228 -2.01 -12.47 4.16
N SER A 229 -3.28 -12.04 4.02
CA SER A 229 -3.92 -11.08 4.94
C SER A 229 -3.86 -11.48 6.43
N HIS A 230 -3.67 -12.77 6.71
CA HIS A 230 -3.49 -13.33 8.05
C HIS A 230 -2.03 -13.50 8.52
N GLN A 231 -1.02 -13.32 7.66
CA GLN A 231 0.39 -13.63 7.98
C GLN A 231 1.24 -12.36 8.02
N VAL A 232 1.83 -12.05 9.18
CA VAL A 232 2.88 -11.01 9.27
C VAL A 232 4.09 -11.51 8.47
N ALA A 233 4.37 -10.85 7.34
CA ALA A 233 5.20 -11.39 6.27
C ALA A 233 6.72 -11.33 6.56
N ALA A 234 7.14 -10.47 7.49
CA ALA A 234 8.53 -10.35 7.93
C ALA A 234 8.78 -11.02 9.29
N SER A 235 9.86 -11.79 9.35
CA SER A 235 10.47 -12.20 10.61
C SER A 235 11.00 -10.95 11.35
N VAL A 236 10.37 -10.64 12.47
CA VAL A 236 10.82 -9.59 13.40
C VAL A 236 12.21 -9.99 13.96
N PRO A 237 13.23 -9.09 13.94
CA PRO A 237 14.58 -9.41 14.40
C PRO A 237 14.61 -9.85 15.87
N LYS A 238 15.53 -10.76 16.21
CA LYS A 238 15.76 -11.19 17.60
C LYS A 238 16.13 -9.97 18.46
N GLY A 239 15.30 -9.65 19.45
CA GLY A 239 15.46 -8.49 20.33
C GLY A 239 14.56 -7.29 20.00
N VAL A 240 13.76 -7.34 18.93
CA VAL A 240 12.64 -6.42 18.70
C VAL A 240 11.36 -7.03 19.25
N ASP A 241 10.70 -6.32 20.14
CA ASP A 241 9.38 -6.68 20.65
C ASP A 241 8.31 -6.49 19.56
N ARG A 242 7.40 -7.46 19.43
CA ARG A 242 6.34 -7.46 18.41
C ARG A 242 5.32 -6.35 18.64
N ASP A 243 5.09 -5.97 19.90
CA ASP A 243 4.12 -4.92 20.26
C ASP A 243 4.56 -3.53 19.80
N LEU A 244 5.84 -3.35 19.43
CA LEU A 244 6.37 -2.11 18.86
C LEU A 244 6.19 -2.03 17.33
N VAL A 245 5.75 -3.10 16.68
CA VAL A 245 5.63 -3.18 15.21
C VAL A 245 4.27 -2.62 14.78
N LEU A 246 4.25 -1.31 14.50
CA LEU A 246 3.02 -0.57 14.14
C LEU A 246 2.52 -0.78 12.69
N PHE A 247 3.17 -1.66 11.92
CA PHE A 247 2.88 -1.85 10.49
C PHE A 247 2.90 -3.33 10.11
N HIS A 248 2.17 -3.66 9.06
CA HIS A 248 2.33 -4.92 8.35
C HIS A 248 3.58 -4.82 7.46
N ILE A 249 4.53 -5.73 7.72
CA ILE A 249 5.88 -5.82 7.16
C ILE A 249 6.08 -7.29 6.77
#